data_AF-A0ABD0P729-F1
#
_entry.id   AF-A0ABD0P729-F1
#
_cell.length_a   1.000
_cell.length_b   1.000
_cell.length_c   1.000
_cell.angle_alpha   90.00
_cell.angle_beta   90.00
_cell.angle_gamma   90.00
#
_symmetry.space_group_name_H-M   'P 1'
#
loop_
_entity.id
_entity.type
_entity.pdbx_description
1 polymer ?
#
loop_
_entity_poly.entity_id
_entity_poly.type
_entity_poly.pdbx_seq_one_letter_code
_entity_poly.pdbx_strand_id
1 'polypeptide(L)'
;LALYMSDAEAQQFLRYAQASEVLKNRKNVGYHIVYKEGQFYPVNLVRNVALRNVNTPYVFLTDVDFLPMYGLYDYLRKSIVQLDMANTKKALVVPAFETLRYRLSFPKSKAELLSMLDMGTLYTF
;
A
#
# COMPACT_ATOMS: atom_id res chain seq x y z
N LEU A 1 -8.25 2.13 4.36
CA LEU A 1 -8.61 1.31 3.18
C LEU A 1 -10.00 1.73 2.73
N ALA A 2 -10.20 2.00 1.44
CA ALA A 2 -11.53 2.17 0.88
C ALA A 2 -11.88 0.92 0.06
N LEU A 3 -13.08 0.38 0.25
CA LEU A 3 -13.54 -0.87 -0.34
C LEU A 3 -14.83 -0.61 -1.11
N TYR A 4 -14.91 -1.09 -2.34
CA TYR A 4 -16.10 -0.95 -3.19
C TYR A 4 -16.89 -2.26 -3.16
N MET A 5 -18.05 -2.27 -2.51
CA MET A 5 -18.76 -3.49 -2.13
C MET A 5 -20.28 -3.29 -2.20
N SER A 6 -21.03 -4.34 -2.52
CA SER A 6 -22.48 -4.41 -2.29
C SER A 6 -22.81 -4.54 -0.80
N ASP A 7 -24.08 -4.38 -0.44
CA ASP A 7 -24.55 -4.58 0.94
C ASP A 7 -24.22 -5.97 1.49
N ALA A 8 -24.45 -7.01 0.69
CA ALA A 8 -24.17 -8.39 1.09
C ALA A 8 -22.67 -8.62 1.34
N GLU A 9 -21.82 -8.09 0.46
CA GLU A 9 -20.36 -8.17 0.60
C GLU A 9 -19.88 -7.39 1.83
N ALA A 10 -20.42 -6.19 2.09
CA ALA A 10 -20.07 -5.38 3.26
C ALA A 10 -20.40 -6.11 4.58
N GLN A 11 -21.56 -6.77 4.63
CA GLN A 11 -21.96 -7.60 5.78
C GLN A 11 -21.05 -8.82 5.96
N GLN A 12 -20.68 -9.48 4.86
CA GLN A 12 -19.71 -10.59 4.89
C GLN A 12 -18.34 -10.12 5.37
N PHE A 13 -17.87 -8.98 4.87
CA PHE A 13 -16.61 -8.38 5.28
C PHE A 13 -16.59 -8.03 6.77
N LEU A 14 -17.66 -7.44 7.29
CA LEU A 14 -17.75 -7.12 8.72
C LEU A 14 -17.61 -8.37 9.59
N ARG A 15 -18.34 -9.44 9.26
CA ARG A 15 -18.23 -10.72 9.97
C ARG A 15 -16.82 -11.29 9.89
N TYR A 16 -16.21 -11.25 8.70
CA TYR A 16 -14.83 -11.72 8.50
C TYR A 16 -13.83 -10.92 9.34
N ALA A 17 -13.91 -9.59 9.32
CA ALA A 17 -13.00 -8.71 10.05
C ALA A 17 -13.13 -8.90 11.57
N GLN A 18 -14.35 -9.11 12.08
CA GLN A 18 -14.61 -9.37 13.50
C GLN A 18 -14.15 -10.77 13.94
N ALA A 19 -14.30 -11.79 13.09
CA ALA A 19 -13.88 -13.16 13.38
C ALA A 19 -12.35 -13.34 13.27
N SER A 20 -11.68 -12.55 12.43
CA SER A 20 -10.24 -12.62 12.22
C SER A 20 -9.45 -12.30 13.48
N GLU A 21 -8.59 -13.23 13.92
CA GLU A 21 -7.71 -13.02 15.08
C GLU A 21 -6.73 -11.85 14.89
N VAL A 22 -6.34 -11.58 13.65
CA VAL A 22 -5.44 -10.50 13.30
C VAL A 22 -6.21 -9.19 13.22
N LEU A 23 -7.24 -9.11 12.36
CA LEU A 23 -7.90 -7.84 12.05
C LEU A 23 -8.67 -7.27 13.25
N LYS A 24 -9.34 -8.13 14.04
CA LYS A 24 -10.13 -7.68 15.20
C LYS A 24 -9.30 -6.90 16.23
N ASN A 25 -8.01 -7.20 16.31
CA ASN A 25 -7.10 -6.61 17.29
C ASN A 25 -6.37 -5.37 16.75
N ARG A 26 -6.50 -5.05 15.45
CA ARG A 26 -5.81 -3.91 14.84
C ARG A 26 -6.59 -2.62 15.08
N LYS A 27 -6.00 -1.72 15.87
CA LYS A 27 -6.53 -0.35 16.09
C LYS A 27 -6.04 0.68 15.08
N ASN A 28 -5.17 0.27 14.17
CA ASN A 28 -4.49 1.14 13.21
C ASN A 28 -4.98 0.96 11.77
N VAL A 29 -6.17 0.39 11.57
CA VAL A 29 -6.77 0.17 10.25
C VAL A 29 -8.16 0.80 10.22
N GLY A 30 -8.35 1.78 9.34
CA GLY A 30 -9.65 2.35 9.01
C GLY A 30 -10.23 1.71 7.75
N TYR A 31 -11.50 1.33 7.78
CA TYR A 31 -12.24 0.79 6.65
C TYR A 31 -13.33 1.78 6.22
N HIS A 32 -13.36 2.13 4.94
CA HIS A 32 -14.37 3.00 4.34
C HIS A 32 -15.10 2.22 3.26
N ILE A 33 -16.38 1.93 3.47
CA ILE A 33 -17.20 1.21 2.49
C ILE A 33 -17.80 2.21 1.52
N VAL A 34 -17.54 2.02 0.23
CA VAL A 34 -18.19 2.71 -0.87
C VAL A 34 -19.16 1.70 -1.49
N TYR A 35 -20.46 1.99 -1.38
CA TYR A 35 -21.47 1.05 -1.86
C TYR A 35 -21.47 0.97 -3.38
N LYS A 36 -21.69 -0.25 -3.88
CA LYS A 36 -21.67 -0.54 -5.31
C LYS A 36 -22.82 0.18 -6.04
N GLU A 37 -22.46 1.02 -6.98
CA GLU A 37 -23.38 1.72 -7.88
C GLU A 37 -22.95 1.49 -9.34
N GLY A 38 -23.79 0.78 -10.11
CA GLY A 38 -23.52 0.46 -11.50
C GLY A 38 -22.57 -0.73 -11.71
N GLN A 39 -22.16 -0.93 -12.98
CA GLN A 39 -21.46 -2.13 -13.43
C GLN A 39 -19.93 -2.03 -13.33
N PHE A 40 -19.37 -0.82 -13.35
CA PHE A 40 -17.93 -0.61 -13.41
C PHE A 40 -17.30 -0.41 -12.03
N TYR A 41 -16.02 -0.76 -11.90
CA TYR A 41 -15.25 -0.52 -10.68
C TYR A 41 -14.70 0.93 -10.67
N PRO A 42 -15.13 1.80 -9.73
CA PRO A 42 -14.84 3.22 -9.79
C PRO A 42 -13.51 3.54 -9.07
N VAL A 43 -12.39 3.09 -9.65
CA VAL A 43 -11.05 3.18 -9.02
C VAL A 43 -10.69 4.58 -8.51
N ASN A 44 -11.02 5.63 -9.27
CA ASN A 44 -10.74 7.01 -8.88
C ASN A 44 -11.60 7.48 -7.71
N LEU A 45 -12.87 7.06 -7.65
CA LEU A 45 -13.76 7.38 -6.54
C LEU A 45 -13.24 6.76 -5.24
N VAL A 46 -12.90 5.47 -5.28
CA VAL A 46 -12.39 4.73 -4.13
C VAL A 46 -11.10 5.35 -3.60
N ARG A 47 -10.17 5.72 -4.50
CA ARG A 47 -8.93 6.42 -4.14
C ARG A 47 -9.20 7.77 -3.48
N ASN A 48 -10.12 8.56 -4.05
CA ASN A 48 -10.48 9.87 -3.50
C ASN A 48 -11.14 9.75 -2.12
N VAL A 49 -12.03 8.76 -1.92
CA VAL A 49 -12.63 8.47 -0.62
C VAL A 49 -11.54 8.10 0.40
N ALA A 50 -10.58 7.26 0.03
CA ALA A 50 -9.47 6.91 0.90
C ALA A 50 -8.68 8.16 1.30
N LEU A 51 -8.24 8.98 0.34
CA LEU A 51 -7.44 10.19 0.60
C LEU A 51 -8.17 11.22 1.46
N ARG A 52 -9.47 11.43 1.27
CA ARG A 52 -10.27 12.37 2.06
C ARG A 52 -10.42 11.95 3.53
N ASN A 53 -10.29 10.67 3.83
CA ASN A 53 -10.45 10.12 5.18
C ASN A 53 -9.12 9.75 5.85
N VAL A 54 -7.98 10.12 5.27
CA VAL A 54 -6.68 9.94 5.92
C VAL A 54 -6.53 10.95 7.05
N ASN A 55 -6.14 10.46 8.24
CA ASN A 55 -5.88 11.27 9.43
C ASN A 55 -4.39 11.50 9.71
N THR A 56 -3.51 11.10 8.79
CA THR A 56 -2.05 11.26 8.89
C THR A 56 -1.55 12.35 7.95
N PRO A 57 -0.47 13.08 8.31
CA PRO A 57 0.07 14.17 7.48
C PRO A 57 0.70 13.69 6.17
N TYR A 58 1.06 12.40 6.09
CA TYR A 58 1.69 11.79 4.93
C TYR A 58 0.92 10.54 4.50
N VAL A 59 0.93 10.27 3.20
CA VAL A 59 0.28 9.11 2.58
C VAL A 59 1.32 8.34 1.77
N PHE A 60 1.33 7.02 1.93
CA PHE A 60 2.02 6.11 1.03
C PHE A 60 0.98 5.35 0.21
N LEU A 61 0.89 5.67 -1.07
CA LEU A 61 -0.04 5.02 -2.00
C LEU A 61 0.62 3.75 -2.53
N THR A 62 -0.01 2.60 -2.34
CA THR A 62 0.47 1.30 -2.81
C THR A 62 -0.70 0.43 -3.21
N ASP A 63 -0.52 -0.38 -4.25
CA ASP A 63 -1.47 -1.43 -4.60
C ASP A 63 -1.30 -2.64 -3.67
N VAL A 64 -2.31 -3.51 -3.61
CA VAL A 64 -2.40 -4.59 -2.62
C VAL A 64 -1.42 -5.74 -2.86
N ASP A 65 -0.92 -5.85 -4.08
CA ASP A 65 0.03 -6.86 -4.56
C ASP A 65 1.50 -6.43 -4.40
N PHE A 66 1.75 -5.20 -3.96
CA PHE A 66 3.10 -4.75 -3.65
C PHE A 66 3.54 -5.22 -2.26
N LEU A 67 4.77 -5.72 -2.21
CA LEU A 67 5.47 -5.99 -0.98
C LEU A 67 6.48 -4.88 -0.71
N PRO A 68 6.38 -4.15 0.42
CA PRO A 68 7.36 -3.12 0.75
C PRO A 68 8.71 -3.75 1.09
N MET A 69 9.80 -3.08 0.68
CA MET A 69 11.14 -3.53 1.07
C MET A 69 11.33 -3.52 2.60
N TYR A 70 12.23 -4.37 3.09
CA TYR A 70 12.59 -4.38 4.51
C TYR A 70 13.05 -2.99 4.98
N GLY A 71 12.46 -2.50 6.06
CA GLY A 71 12.80 -1.19 6.64
C GLY A 71 12.25 0.03 5.87
N LEU A 72 11.40 -0.16 4.85
CA LEU A 72 10.85 0.95 4.06
C LEU A 72 10.19 2.03 4.94
N TYR A 73 9.41 1.62 5.94
CA TYR A 73 8.73 2.54 6.85
C TYR A 73 9.72 3.47 7.58
N ASP A 74 10.76 2.91 8.18
CA ASP A 74 11.77 3.69 8.91
C ASP A 74 12.59 4.57 7.97
N TYR A 75 12.87 4.07 6.76
CA TYR A 75 13.55 4.84 5.73
C TYR A 75 12.72 6.07 5.33
N LEU A 76 11.45 5.89 4.98
CA LEU A 76 10.55 6.98 4.61
C LEU A 76 10.40 8.01 5.74
N ARG A 77 10.27 7.55 6.99
CA ARG A 77 10.19 8.44 8.15
C ARG A 77 11.45 9.31 8.31
N LYS A 78 12.63 8.73 8.11
CA LYS A 78 13.90 9.49 8.12
C LYS A 78 13.97 10.47 6.97
N SER A 79 13.58 10.06 5.75
CA SER A 79 13.58 10.92 4.57
C SER A 79 12.64 12.13 4.74
N ILE A 80 11.47 11.96 5.34
CA ILE A 80 10.52 13.05 5.61
C ILE A 80 11.17 14.17 6.44
N VAL A 81 11.95 13.80 7.47
CA VAL A 81 12.65 14.76 8.34
C VAL A 81 13.83 15.39 7.62
N GLN A 82 14.68 14.57 6.98
CA GLN A 82 15.88 15.03 6.27
C GLN A 82 15.56 15.98 5.11
N LEU A 83 14.43 15.75 4.45
CA LEU A 83 13.98 16.57 3.33
C LEU A 83 13.08 17.72 3.76
N ASP A 84 12.88 17.98 5.05
CA ASP A 84 12.03 19.05 5.56
C ASP A 84 10.63 19.10 4.88
N MET A 85 9.99 17.93 4.78
CA MET A 85 8.68 17.79 4.12
C MET A 85 7.52 18.36 4.95
N ALA A 86 7.78 18.79 6.19
CA ALA A 86 6.79 19.49 7.02
C ALA A 86 6.54 20.92 6.51
N ASN A 87 7.58 21.58 6.02
CA ASN A 87 7.51 22.98 5.56
C ASN A 87 7.41 23.10 4.04
N THR A 88 7.68 22.03 3.30
CA THR A 88 7.68 22.03 1.84
C THR A 88 6.93 20.85 1.26
N LYS A 89 6.04 21.10 0.29
CA LYS A 89 5.31 20.04 -0.42
C LYS A 89 6.27 19.31 -1.35
N LYS A 90 6.52 18.03 -1.06
CA LYS A 90 7.39 17.15 -1.84
C LYS A 90 6.68 15.81 -2.03
N ALA A 91 7.02 15.14 -3.13
CA ALA A 91 6.61 13.76 -3.38
C ALA A 91 7.85 12.87 -3.35
N LEU A 92 7.74 11.72 -2.69
CA LEU A 92 8.78 10.69 -2.70
C LEU A 92 8.41 9.64 -3.75
N VAL A 93 9.30 9.41 -4.70
CA VAL A 93 9.15 8.34 -5.69
C VAL A 93 9.81 7.10 -5.11
N VAL A 94 9.01 6.05 -4.91
CA VAL A 94 9.51 4.74 -4.48
C VAL A 94 9.52 3.82 -5.69
N PRO A 95 10.69 3.37 -6.16
CA PRO A 95 10.76 2.48 -7.32
C PRO A 95 10.18 1.12 -6.99
N ALA A 96 9.51 0.55 -7.98
CA ALA A 96 8.86 -0.74 -7.96
C ALA A 96 9.64 -1.73 -8.83
N PHE A 97 9.70 -2.98 -8.39
CA PHE A 97 10.35 -4.06 -9.11
C PHE A 97 9.50 -5.31 -9.04
N GLU A 98 9.55 -6.11 -10.10
CA GLU A 98 8.83 -7.38 -10.19
C GLU A 98 9.77 -8.54 -10.47
N THR A 99 9.27 -9.75 -10.20
CA THR A 99 9.93 -10.99 -10.56
C THR A 99 8.88 -12.00 -11.00
N LEU A 100 9.24 -12.81 -11.99
CA LEU A 100 8.45 -13.98 -12.38
C LEU A 100 8.78 -15.21 -11.52
N ARG A 101 9.74 -15.10 -10.60
CA ARG A 101 10.21 -16.20 -9.76
C ARG A 101 9.38 -16.30 -8.48
N TYR A 102 8.72 -17.45 -8.29
CA TYR A 102 8.00 -17.76 -7.05
C TYR A 102 8.89 -17.92 -5.81
N ARG A 103 10.16 -18.27 -6.01
CA ARG A 103 11.16 -18.37 -4.93
C ARG A 103 12.24 -17.34 -5.19
N LEU A 104 12.24 -16.29 -4.39
CA LEU A 104 13.20 -15.21 -4.46
C LEU A 104 13.74 -14.89 -3.06
N SER A 105 15.04 -14.66 -2.99
CA SER A 105 15.64 -13.93 -1.87
C SER A 105 15.53 -12.44 -2.17
N PHE A 106 14.77 -11.70 -1.35
CA PHE A 106 14.62 -10.26 -1.54
C PHE A 106 15.97 -9.55 -1.36
N PRO A 107 16.31 -8.57 -2.22
CA PRO A 107 17.53 -7.80 -2.07
C PRO A 107 17.50 -7.03 -0.74
N LYS A 108 18.59 -7.11 0.01
CA LYS A 108 18.76 -6.43 1.30
C LYS A 108 19.45 -5.08 1.17
N SER A 109 20.02 -4.79 0.01
CA SER A 109 20.71 -3.52 -0.28
C SER A 109 20.47 -3.06 -1.72
N LYS A 110 20.72 -1.77 -1.98
CA LYS A 110 20.69 -1.22 -3.33
C LYS A 110 21.67 -1.94 -4.27
N ALA A 111 22.86 -2.29 -3.78
CA ALA A 111 23.87 -2.99 -4.59
C ALA A 111 23.37 -4.38 -5.04
N GLU A 112 22.75 -5.12 -4.12
CA GLU A 112 22.15 -6.43 -4.43
C GLU A 112 20.97 -6.30 -5.40
N LEU A 113 20.09 -5.32 -5.19
CA LEU A 113 18.98 -5.01 -6.11
C LEU A 113 19.49 -4.74 -7.53
N LEU A 114 20.52 -3.90 -7.68
CA LEU A 114 21.11 -3.59 -8.98
C LEU A 114 21.73 -4.83 -9.63
N SER A 115 22.47 -5.63 -8.87
CA SER A 115 23.02 -6.90 -9.36
C SER A 115 21.92 -7.85 -9.84
N MET A 116 20.79 -7.91 -9.13
CA MET A 116 19.65 -8.75 -9.51
C MET A 116 18.94 -8.27 -10.79
N LEU A 117 18.92 -6.95 -11.03
CA LEU A 117 18.44 -6.36 -12.29
C LEU A 117 19.38 -6.70 -13.44
N ASP A 118 20.69 -6.52 -13.25
CA ASP A 118 21.71 -6.82 -14.27
C ASP A 118 21.70 -8.31 -14.66
N MET A 119 21.43 -9.20 -13.70
CA MET A 119 21.28 -10.64 -13.95
C MET A 119 19.92 -11.04 -14.54
N GLY A 120 18.98 -10.10 -14.73
CA GLY A 120 17.63 -10.40 -15.24
C GLY A 120 16.80 -11.27 -14.29
N THR A 121 17.04 -11.18 -12.99
CA THR A 121 16.24 -11.88 -11.95
C THR A 121 15.13 -11.01 -11.38
N LEU A 122 15.31 -9.69 -11.49
CA LEU A 122 14.31 -8.66 -11.25
C LEU A 122 14.11 -7.86 -12.53
N TYR A 123 12.93 -7.26 -12.64
CA TYR A 123 12.57 -6.31 -13.70
C TYR A 123 12.01 -5.05 -13.07
N THR A 124 12.11 -3.93 -13.78
CA THR A 124 11.36 -2.72 -13.42
C THR A 124 9.87 -2.98 -13.68
N PHE A 125 9.02 -2.59 -12.74
CA PHE A 125 7.56 -2.64 -12.90
C PHE A 125 7.06 -1.60 -13.91
#